data_AF-A0A484YSE3-F1
#
_entry.id   AF-A0A484YSE3-F1
#
_cell.length_a   1.000
_cell.length_b   1.000
_cell.length_c   1.000
_cell.angle_alpha   90.00
_cell.angle_beta   90.00
_cell.angle_gamma   90.00
#
_symmetry.space_group_name_H-M   'P 1'
#
loop_
_entity.id
_entity.type
_entity.pdbx_description
1 polymer ?
#
loop_
_entity_poly.entity_id
_entity_poly.type
_entity_poly.pdbx_seq_one_letter_code
_entity_poly.pdbx_strand_id
1 'polypeptide(L)'
;MEDRGTIQYLQDCATEAEIATEFLYIDDIGLGEKGQFTDLQDQVISNLFKLYPWEFMLREMFSTKLEDAGVRWLEPRGRALSPTKRFYRYCGRCSRITRTCCPLILRKMIIRKWKNMWLNRSSPVKAQTCRSLRTAKPLQQRKVPYGEEGMIVQQFHPLPKFGDSYMLIGSWLVNDQPAGIGIREDRALITQDMSRFYPHIFVE
;
A
#
# COMPACT_ATOMS: atom_id res chain seq x y z
N MET A 1 -8.90 4.64 15.15
CA MET A 1 -8.24 5.83 15.73
C MET A 1 -7.10 6.30 14.82
N GLU A 2 -6.21 5.40 14.37
CA GLU A 2 -5.11 5.72 13.44
C GLU A 2 -5.58 6.35 12.10
N ASP A 3 -6.56 5.73 11.43
CA ASP A 3 -7.06 6.22 10.14
C ASP A 3 -7.65 7.64 10.23
N ARG A 4 -8.39 7.92 11.32
CA ARG A 4 -8.98 9.25 11.53
C ARG A 4 -7.91 10.31 11.72
N GLY A 5 -6.82 10.00 12.41
CA GLY A 5 -5.68 10.92 12.57
C GLY A 5 -5.01 11.25 11.23
N THR A 6 -4.88 10.26 10.34
CA THR A 6 -4.33 10.49 8.99
C THR A 6 -5.24 11.38 8.14
N ILE A 7 -6.56 11.12 8.17
CA ILE A 7 -7.54 12.00 7.49
C ILE A 7 -7.48 13.42 8.07
N GLN A 8 -7.48 13.54 9.40
CA GLN A 8 -7.47 14.85 10.06
C GLN A 8 -6.24 15.66 9.67
N TYR A 9 -5.04 15.06 9.67
CA TYR A 9 -3.83 15.73 9.24
C TYR A 9 -3.93 16.29 7.81
N LEU A 10 -4.53 15.54 6.88
CA LEU A 10 -4.74 16.02 5.51
C LEU A 10 -5.82 17.11 5.43
N GLN A 11 -6.85 17.05 6.27
CA GLN A 11 -7.83 18.14 6.40
C GLN A 11 -7.19 19.41 6.93
N ASP A 12 -6.27 19.30 7.91
CA ASP A 12 -5.53 20.43 8.46
C ASP A 12 -4.65 21.06 7.36
N CYS A 13 -3.92 20.26 6.57
CA CYS A 13 -3.16 20.75 5.41
C CYS A 13 -4.05 21.44 4.36
N ALA A 14 -5.26 20.91 4.11
CA ALA A 14 -6.21 21.53 3.18
C ALA A 14 -6.73 22.86 3.72
N THR A 15 -6.99 22.93 5.04
CA THR A 15 -7.43 24.14 5.74
C THR A 15 -6.35 25.23 5.70
N GLU A 16 -5.08 24.86 5.92
CA GLU A 16 -3.93 25.76 5.76
C GLU A 16 -3.79 26.29 4.32
N ALA A 17 -4.24 25.52 3.33
CA ALA A 17 -4.32 25.93 1.94
C ALA A 17 -5.62 26.65 1.57
N GLU A 18 -6.46 26.98 2.55
CA GLU A 18 -7.77 27.65 2.39
C GLU A 18 -8.78 26.85 1.53
N ILE A 19 -8.63 25.52 1.50
CA ILE A 19 -9.52 24.60 0.81
C ILE A 19 -10.57 24.11 1.81
N ALA A 20 -11.84 24.41 1.54
CA ALA A 20 -12.95 23.87 2.33
C ALA A 20 -12.99 22.34 2.20
N THR A 21 -13.08 21.64 3.34
CA THR A 21 -13.18 20.18 3.39
C THR A 21 -14.27 19.75 4.35
N GLU A 22 -14.93 18.64 4.02
CA GLU A 22 -15.91 17.98 4.86
C GLU A 22 -15.47 16.54 5.11
N PHE A 23 -15.74 16.03 6.31
CA PHE A 23 -15.46 14.63 6.65
C PHE A 23 -16.71 13.79 6.48
N LEU A 24 -16.56 12.63 5.83
CA LEU A 24 -17.65 11.70 5.56
C LEU A 24 -17.15 10.26 5.67
N TYR A 25 -17.99 9.37 6.20
CA TYR A 25 -17.75 7.92 6.13
C TYR A 25 -18.14 7.39 4.76
N ILE A 26 -17.47 6.33 4.29
CA ILE A 26 -17.78 5.72 2.98
C ILE A 26 -19.24 5.24 2.92
N ASP A 27 -19.75 4.70 4.02
CA ASP A 27 -21.12 4.19 4.12
C ASP A 27 -22.19 5.29 4.05
N ASP A 28 -21.79 6.55 4.29
CA ASP A 28 -22.67 7.73 4.24
C ASP A 28 -22.71 8.37 2.83
N ILE A 29 -21.91 7.88 1.87
CA ILE A 29 -21.90 8.40 0.50
C ILE A 29 -23.15 7.90 -0.22
N GLY A 30 -24.00 8.84 -0.63
CA GLY A 30 -25.19 8.60 -1.43
C GLY A 30 -24.92 8.51 -2.93
N LEU A 31 -25.93 8.04 -3.67
CA LEU A 31 -25.97 8.07 -5.13
C LEU A 31 -27.18 8.89 -5.57
N GLY A 32 -26.94 10.08 -6.11
CA GLY A 32 -27.98 10.95 -6.64
C GLY A 32 -28.62 10.39 -7.93
N GLU A 33 -29.74 10.99 -8.34
CA GLU A 33 -30.55 10.53 -9.49
C GLU A 33 -29.78 10.46 -10.82
N LYS A 34 -28.75 11.32 -10.97
CA LYS A 34 -27.88 11.39 -12.14
C LYS A 34 -26.65 10.48 -12.05
N GLY A 35 -26.58 9.61 -11.04
CA GLY A 35 -25.43 8.73 -10.79
C GLY A 35 -24.22 9.43 -10.16
N GLN A 36 -24.40 10.64 -9.65
CA GLN A 36 -23.36 11.42 -8.95
C GLN A 36 -23.29 11.00 -7.48
N PHE A 37 -22.11 11.09 -6.87
CA PHE A 37 -21.99 10.89 -5.43
C PHE A 37 -22.43 12.12 -4.65
N THR A 38 -23.18 11.89 -3.58
CA THR A 38 -23.71 12.95 -2.72
C THR A 38 -23.36 12.71 -1.26
N ASP A 39 -23.32 13.78 -0.49
CA ASP A 39 -23.20 13.72 0.97
C ASP A 39 -24.58 13.56 1.65
N LEU A 40 -24.60 13.65 2.99
CA LEU A 40 -25.81 13.56 3.81
C LEU A 40 -26.78 14.73 3.62
N GLN A 41 -26.38 15.80 2.92
CA GLN A 41 -27.18 16.98 2.59
C GLN A 41 -27.51 17.05 1.09
N ASP A 42 -27.38 15.92 0.38
CA ASP A 42 -27.58 15.79 -1.06
C ASP A 42 -26.70 16.74 -1.91
N GLN A 43 -25.60 17.24 -1.35
CA GLN A 43 -24.64 18.04 -2.12
C GLN A 43 -23.75 17.14 -2.95
N VAL A 44 -23.54 17.53 -4.20
CA VAL A 44 -22.71 16.76 -5.14
C VAL A 44 -21.25 16.82 -4.73
N ILE A 45 -20.66 15.65 -4.52
CA ILE A 45 -19.24 15.50 -4.21
C ILE A 45 -18.46 15.58 -5.52
N SER A 46 -17.66 16.64 -5.69
CA SER A 46 -16.86 16.85 -6.91
C SER A 46 -15.38 16.47 -6.76
N ASN A 47 -14.83 16.55 -5.55
CA ASN A 47 -13.45 16.18 -5.24
C ASN A 47 -13.44 15.29 -3.99
N LEU A 48 -12.68 14.20 -4.00
CA LEU A 48 -12.65 13.27 -2.87
C LEU A 48 -11.28 12.66 -2.64
N PHE A 49 -10.89 12.59 -1.37
CA PHE A 49 -9.76 11.81 -0.87
C PHE A 49 -10.29 10.68 0.02
N LYS A 50 -9.66 9.50 -0.02
CA LYS A 50 -10.04 8.36 0.83
C LYS A 50 -8.84 7.51 1.23
N LEU A 51 -8.93 6.93 2.43
CA LEU A 51 -8.09 5.80 2.84
C LEU A 51 -8.72 4.44 2.48
N TYR A 52 -10.01 4.41 2.12
CA TYR A 52 -10.70 3.18 1.78
C TYR A 52 -10.10 2.54 0.51
N PRO A 53 -9.67 1.27 0.53
CA PRO A 53 -8.95 0.66 -0.59
C PRO A 53 -9.77 0.64 -1.89
N TRP A 54 -9.11 0.92 -3.02
CA TRP A 54 -9.75 0.81 -4.33
C TRP A 54 -10.20 -0.63 -4.63
N GLU A 55 -9.46 -1.63 -4.16
CA GLU A 55 -9.77 -3.04 -4.33
C GLU A 55 -11.09 -3.47 -3.70
N PHE A 56 -11.54 -2.78 -2.66
CA PHE A 56 -12.82 -3.04 -2.00
C PHE A 56 -13.95 -2.37 -2.76
N MET A 57 -13.82 -1.07 -3.07
CA MET A 57 -14.82 -0.35 -3.88
C MET A 57 -15.08 -1.02 -5.23
N LEU A 58 -14.05 -1.59 -5.86
CA LEU A 58 -14.17 -2.28 -7.15
C LEU A 58 -14.89 -3.64 -7.06
N ARG A 59 -15.07 -4.21 -5.87
CA ARG A 59 -15.80 -5.47 -5.65
C ARG A 59 -17.25 -5.24 -5.23
N GLU A 60 -17.58 -4.02 -4.85
CA GLU A 60 -18.91 -3.65 -4.39
C GLU A 60 -19.82 -3.26 -5.55
N MET A 61 -21.12 -3.22 -5.28
CA MET A 61 -22.15 -2.90 -6.29
C MET A 61 -21.97 -1.48 -6.89
N PHE A 62 -21.43 -0.54 -6.11
CA PHE A 62 -21.17 0.83 -6.53
C PHE A 62 -20.01 0.98 -7.53
N SER A 63 -19.22 -0.08 -7.76
CA SER A 63 -18.11 -0.08 -8.71
C SER A 63 -18.48 0.42 -10.11
N THR A 64 -19.70 0.11 -10.57
CA THR A 64 -20.23 0.52 -11.87
C THR A 64 -20.47 2.03 -12.00
N LYS A 65 -20.57 2.75 -10.88
CA LYS A 65 -20.86 4.20 -10.84
C LYS A 65 -19.62 5.05 -10.63
N LEU A 66 -18.47 4.44 -10.32
CA LEU A 66 -17.22 5.16 -10.04
C LEU A 66 -16.73 6.01 -11.23
N GLU A 67 -16.98 5.57 -12.47
CA GLU A 67 -16.57 6.29 -13.67
C GLU A 67 -17.56 7.40 -14.04
N ASP A 68 -18.86 7.16 -13.83
CA ASP A 68 -19.94 8.08 -14.20
C ASP A 68 -20.16 9.20 -13.17
N ALA A 69 -19.73 9.02 -11.92
CA ALA A 69 -19.98 9.96 -10.83
C ALA A 69 -19.27 11.31 -10.99
N GLY A 70 -18.31 11.44 -11.91
CA GLY A 70 -17.63 12.71 -12.21
C GLY A 70 -16.70 13.23 -11.11
N VAL A 71 -16.34 12.40 -10.14
CA VAL A 71 -15.51 12.77 -8.99
C VAL A 71 -14.03 12.86 -9.38
N ARG A 72 -13.36 13.92 -8.95
CA ARG A 72 -11.90 14.06 -9.02
C ARG A 72 -11.27 13.44 -7.78
N TRP A 73 -10.55 12.34 -7.99
CA TRP A 73 -9.93 11.58 -6.91
C TRP A 73 -8.52 12.10 -6.62
N LEU A 74 -8.29 12.54 -5.38
CA LEU A 74 -6.95 12.74 -4.85
C LEU A 74 -6.38 11.34 -4.54
N GLU A 75 -5.36 10.93 -5.29
CA GLU A 75 -4.95 9.52 -5.52
C GLU A 75 -5.88 8.74 -6.47
N PRO A 76 -5.78 8.97 -7.80
CA PRO A 76 -6.68 8.37 -8.78
C PRO A 76 -6.51 6.86 -8.88
N ARG A 77 -7.52 6.16 -9.42
CA ARG A 77 -7.54 4.69 -9.60
C ARG A 77 -6.25 4.11 -10.21
N GLY A 78 -5.58 4.82 -11.11
CA GLY A 78 -4.30 4.38 -11.70
C GLY A 78 -3.17 4.20 -10.67
N ARG A 79 -3.20 4.96 -9.57
CA ARG A 79 -2.34 4.78 -8.39
C ARG A 79 -2.74 3.58 -7.54
N ALA A 80 -3.85 2.90 -7.78
CA ALA A 80 -4.09 1.58 -7.19
C ALA A 80 -3.30 0.48 -7.91
N LEU A 81 -3.07 0.64 -9.22
CA LEU A 81 -2.30 -0.34 -10.00
C LEU A 81 -0.80 -0.21 -9.74
N SER A 82 -0.26 1.02 -9.73
CA SER A 82 1.17 1.33 -9.60
C SER A 82 1.89 0.73 -8.37
N PRO A 83 1.35 0.82 -7.12
CA PRO A 83 2.02 0.33 -5.91
C PRO A 83 1.83 -1.17 -5.71
N THR A 84 0.95 -1.83 -6.47
CA THR A 84 0.79 -3.28 -6.32
C THR A 84 2.07 -3.97 -6.76
N LYS A 85 2.52 -4.96 -5.97
CA LYS A 85 3.62 -5.86 -6.37
C LYS A 85 3.36 -6.56 -7.72
N ARG A 86 2.10 -6.54 -8.18
CA ARG A 86 1.65 -7.02 -9.48
C ARG A 86 2.07 -6.10 -10.64
N PHE A 87 2.24 -4.80 -10.45
CA PHE A 87 2.75 -3.89 -11.48
C PHE A 87 4.23 -4.14 -11.79
N TYR A 88 5.05 -4.34 -10.76
CA TYR A 88 6.45 -4.73 -10.91
C TYR A 88 6.66 -6.06 -11.65
N ARG A 89 5.61 -6.90 -11.76
CA ARG A 89 5.59 -8.09 -12.65
C ARG A 89 5.73 -7.71 -14.12
N TYR A 90 5.08 -6.63 -14.55
CA TYR A 90 5.08 -6.18 -15.95
C TYR A 90 6.37 -5.43 -16.26
N CYS A 91 6.83 -4.61 -15.32
CA CYS A 91 8.08 -3.86 -15.44
C CYS A 91 9.34 -4.74 -15.40
N GLY A 92 9.26 -6.00 -14.93
CA GLY A 92 10.37 -6.97 -14.97
C GLY A 92 10.88 -7.36 -16.37
N ARG A 93 10.25 -6.87 -17.45
CA ARG A 93 10.79 -6.91 -18.84
C ARG A 93 11.51 -5.62 -19.26
N CYS A 94 11.42 -4.56 -18.47
CA CYS A 94 12.06 -3.28 -18.72
C CYS A 94 13.46 -3.29 -18.08
N SER A 95 14.49 -3.14 -18.91
CA SER A 95 15.92 -3.28 -18.59
C SER A 95 16.51 -2.19 -17.68
N ARG A 96 15.68 -1.46 -16.93
CA ARG A 96 16.13 -0.48 -15.91
C ARG A 96 15.62 -0.87 -14.53
N ILE A 97 16.09 -2.02 -14.04
CA ILE A 97 16.06 -2.30 -12.60
C ILE A 97 17.11 -1.36 -11.98
N THR A 98 16.65 -0.26 -11.42
CA THR A 98 17.49 0.60 -10.58
C THR A 98 17.97 -0.20 -9.36
N ARG A 99 19.15 0.16 -8.83
CA ARG A 99 19.88 -0.55 -7.76
C ARG A 99 19.07 -0.80 -6.48
N THR A 100 17.90 -0.17 -6.34
CA THR A 100 16.99 -0.21 -5.19
C THR A 100 15.83 -1.22 -5.31
N CYS A 101 15.58 -1.82 -6.49
CA CYS A 101 14.47 -2.76 -6.67
C CYS A 101 14.89 -4.23 -6.52
N CYS A 102 14.27 -4.95 -5.58
CA CYS A 102 14.43 -6.41 -5.46
C CYS A 102 13.65 -7.15 -6.57
N PRO A 103 14.22 -8.20 -7.20
CA PRO A 103 13.53 -8.99 -8.23
C PRO A 103 12.22 -9.64 -7.74
N LEU A 104 11.17 -9.56 -8.57
CA LEU A 104 9.82 -10.13 -8.34
C LEU A 104 9.48 -11.17 -9.43
N ILE A 105 9.00 -12.36 -9.05
CA ILE A 105 8.78 -13.50 -9.96
C ILE A 105 7.46 -14.22 -9.66
N LEU A 106 6.76 -14.67 -10.72
CA LEU A 106 5.55 -15.50 -10.61
C LEU A 106 5.88 -16.99 -10.40
N ARG A 107 5.07 -17.65 -9.57
CA ARG A 107 5.18 -19.08 -9.19
C ARG A 107 5.25 -20.07 -10.37
N LYS A 108 4.77 -19.74 -11.57
CA LYS A 108 4.73 -20.69 -12.71
C LYS A 108 6.06 -20.90 -13.43
N MET A 109 7.06 -20.01 -13.30
CA MET A 109 8.30 -20.12 -14.10
C MET A 109 9.54 -20.63 -13.36
N ILE A 110 9.59 -20.65 -12.03
CA ILE A 110 10.87 -20.84 -11.32
C ILE A 110 10.71 -21.76 -10.12
N ILE A 111 10.91 -23.06 -10.36
CA ILE A 111 11.40 -23.99 -9.31
C ILE A 111 12.78 -24.56 -9.72
N ARG A 112 13.18 -24.47 -10.99
CA ARG A 112 14.28 -25.27 -11.54
C ARG A 112 15.67 -24.61 -11.51
N LYS A 113 15.77 -23.29 -11.36
CA LYS A 113 17.03 -22.54 -11.60
C LYS A 113 17.73 -21.92 -10.38
N TRP A 114 17.13 -21.90 -9.19
CA TRP A 114 17.66 -21.15 -8.04
C TRP A 114 17.76 -22.02 -6.78
N LYS A 115 18.85 -22.80 -6.66
CA LYS A 115 19.08 -23.72 -5.53
C LYS A 115 19.59 -23.04 -4.24
N ASN A 116 19.99 -21.77 -4.28
CA ASN A 116 20.75 -21.13 -3.19
C ASN A 116 20.18 -19.80 -2.65
N MET A 117 18.90 -19.47 -2.88
CA MET A 117 18.36 -18.15 -2.54
C MET A 117 17.24 -18.17 -1.49
N TRP A 118 17.16 -17.14 -0.64
CA TRP A 118 16.03 -16.92 0.27
C TRP A 118 14.93 -16.17 -0.49
N LEU A 119 13.66 -16.55 -0.31
CA LEU A 119 12.53 -15.92 -1.00
C LEU A 119 11.54 -15.37 0.02
N ASN A 120 11.16 -14.11 -0.18
CA ASN A 120 10.03 -13.49 0.48
C ASN A 120 8.78 -13.76 -0.37
N ARG A 121 7.89 -14.64 0.09
CA ARG A 121 6.55 -14.70 -0.47
C ARG A 121 5.77 -13.51 0.05
N SER A 122 5.85 -12.44 -0.74
CA SER A 122 4.85 -11.40 -0.73
C SER A 122 3.62 -11.95 -1.42
N SER A 123 2.83 -12.76 -0.71
CA SER A 123 1.46 -12.97 -1.13
C SER A 123 0.85 -11.56 -1.31
N PRO A 124 0.09 -11.29 -2.38
CA PRO A 124 -1.24 -10.76 -2.18
C PRO A 124 -1.93 -11.69 -1.18
N VAL A 125 -1.59 -11.46 0.08
CA VAL A 125 -2.49 -11.47 1.20
C VAL A 125 -3.03 -12.77 1.84
N LYS A 126 -2.51 -13.98 1.60
CA LYS A 126 -2.78 -15.12 2.52
C LYS A 126 -1.69 -15.43 3.55
N ALA A 127 -0.52 -14.83 3.39
CA ALA A 127 0.43 -14.56 4.46
C ALA A 127 1.62 -13.79 3.88
N GLN A 128 2.20 -12.85 4.64
CA GLN A 128 3.60 -12.52 4.41
C GLN A 128 4.42 -13.66 4.97
N THR A 129 5.21 -14.31 4.12
CA THR A 129 6.04 -15.44 4.53
C THR A 129 7.45 -15.29 4.02
N CYS A 130 8.40 -15.11 4.93
CA CYS A 130 9.82 -15.27 4.61
C CYS A 130 10.13 -16.77 4.68
N ARG A 131 10.63 -17.38 3.60
CA ARG A 131 10.91 -18.83 3.57
C ARG A 131 12.35 -19.10 3.12
N SER A 132 12.99 -20.06 3.78
CA SER A 132 14.22 -20.64 3.27
C SER A 132 13.92 -21.61 2.12
N LEU A 133 14.60 -21.47 0.98
CA LEU A 133 14.59 -22.54 -0.03
C LEU A 133 15.47 -23.72 0.34
N ARG A 134 16.46 -23.55 1.24
CA ARG A 134 17.37 -24.64 1.65
C ARG A 134 16.67 -25.68 2.53
N THR A 135 15.82 -25.25 3.44
CA THR A 135 15.16 -26.13 4.42
C THR A 135 13.66 -26.29 4.18
N ALA A 136 13.10 -25.58 3.22
CA ALA A 136 11.66 -25.50 2.96
C ALA A 136 10.82 -25.08 4.19
N LYS A 137 11.42 -24.58 5.27
CA LYS A 137 10.70 -24.12 6.46
C LYS A 137 10.37 -22.62 6.36
N PRO A 138 9.16 -22.19 6.75
CA PRO A 138 8.86 -20.77 6.92
C PRO A 138 9.71 -20.21 8.07
N LEU A 139 10.36 -19.08 7.83
CA LEU A 139 11.08 -18.31 8.86
C LEU A 139 10.09 -17.51 9.72
N GLN A 140 9.09 -16.91 9.07
CA GLN A 140 8.00 -16.22 9.74
C GLN A 140 6.78 -16.21 8.82
N GLN A 141 5.58 -16.32 9.40
CA GLN A 141 4.32 -16.29 8.68
C GLN A 141 3.30 -15.45 9.47
N ARG A 142 2.55 -14.58 8.79
CA ARG A 142 1.48 -13.77 9.41
C ARG A 142 0.17 -13.97 8.64
N LYS A 143 -0.96 -14.15 9.34
CA LYS A 143 -2.29 -14.18 8.72
C LYS A 143 -2.75 -12.75 8.44
N VAL A 144 -3.25 -12.50 7.25
CA VAL A 144 -3.77 -11.20 6.78
C VAL A 144 -5.12 -11.43 6.09
N PRO A 145 -6.04 -10.45 6.08
CA PRO A 145 -7.45 -10.69 5.73
C PRO A 145 -7.79 -10.72 4.23
N TYR A 146 -6.83 -10.67 3.31
CA TYR A 146 -7.10 -10.66 1.86
C TYR A 146 -6.56 -11.94 1.17
N GLY A 147 -6.39 -11.97 -0.18
CA GLY A 147 -5.50 -12.94 -0.83
C GLY A 147 -6.16 -13.97 -1.73
N GLU A 148 -7.37 -13.66 -2.17
CA GLU A 148 -8.05 -14.37 -3.25
C GLU A 148 -7.41 -14.08 -4.61
N GLU A 149 -6.61 -13.01 -4.74
CA GLU A 149 -6.04 -12.55 -6.02
C GLU A 149 -4.74 -13.29 -6.43
N GLY A 150 -4.25 -14.21 -5.59
CA GLY A 150 -3.09 -15.07 -5.86
C GLY A 150 -1.84 -14.74 -5.03
N MET A 151 -0.69 -15.31 -5.40
CA MET A 151 0.59 -15.19 -4.67
C MET A 151 1.72 -14.66 -5.55
N ILE A 152 2.56 -13.77 -5.02
CA ILE A 152 3.81 -13.32 -5.67
C ILE A 152 4.99 -13.78 -4.82
N VAL A 153 6.12 -14.04 -5.49
CA VAL A 153 7.38 -14.39 -4.85
C VAL A 153 8.40 -13.31 -5.16
N GLN A 154 9.03 -12.77 -4.13
CA GLN A 154 10.09 -11.77 -4.20
C GLN A 154 11.38 -12.40 -3.65
N GLN A 155 12.53 -11.97 -4.13
CA GLN A 155 13.79 -12.27 -3.46
C GLN A 155 13.76 -11.72 -2.03
N PHE A 156 14.18 -12.52 -1.05
CA PHE A 156 14.30 -12.05 0.33
C PHE A 156 15.54 -11.17 0.45
N HIS A 157 15.35 -9.97 0.96
CA HIS A 157 16.40 -9.07 1.36
C HIS A 157 16.18 -8.77 2.85
N PRO A 158 17.09 -9.20 3.75
CA PRO A 158 16.91 -8.99 5.17
C PRO A 158 16.95 -7.50 5.49
N LEU A 159 16.08 -7.06 6.41
CA LEU A 159 16.19 -5.73 6.98
C LEU A 159 17.45 -5.64 7.86
N PRO A 160 18.12 -4.47 7.91
CA PRO A 160 19.21 -4.27 8.85
C PRO A 160 18.70 -4.48 10.28
N LYS A 161 19.50 -5.18 11.09
CA LYS A 161 19.20 -5.49 12.48
C LYS A 161 20.09 -4.66 13.39
N PHE A 162 19.47 -3.88 14.28
CA PHE A 162 20.16 -3.10 15.31
C PHE A 162 19.66 -3.58 16.67
N GLY A 163 20.57 -4.08 17.51
CA GLY A 163 20.18 -4.76 18.75
C GLY A 163 19.24 -5.93 18.44
N ASP A 164 18.03 -5.90 19.00
CA ASP A 164 16.97 -6.91 18.74
C ASP A 164 15.91 -6.46 17.74
N SER A 165 16.10 -5.31 17.09
CA SER A 165 15.13 -4.67 16.21
C SER A 165 15.53 -4.76 14.73
N TYR A 166 14.60 -5.13 13.87
CA TYR A 166 14.68 -5.01 12.43
C TYR A 166 14.11 -3.67 11.98
N MET A 167 14.88 -2.94 11.17
CA MET A 167 14.59 -1.55 10.84
C MET A 167 14.17 -1.38 9.38
N LEU A 168 13.11 -0.61 9.14
CA LEU A 168 12.58 -0.25 7.83
C LEU A 168 12.58 1.27 7.68
N ILE A 169 13.05 1.75 6.54
CA ILE A 169 12.94 3.17 6.15
C ILE A 169 11.77 3.31 5.17
N GLY A 170 10.80 4.15 5.51
CA GLY A 170 9.78 4.65 4.61
C GLY A 170 10.18 6.00 4.04
N SER A 171 9.94 6.23 2.75
CA SER A 171 10.14 7.53 2.10
C SER A 171 8.80 8.04 1.62
N TRP A 172 8.48 9.29 1.93
CA TRP A 172 7.25 9.95 1.53
C TRP A 172 7.48 10.82 0.30
N LEU A 173 6.53 10.78 -0.62
CA LEU A 173 6.49 11.66 -1.78
C LEU A 173 5.25 12.54 -1.70
N VAL A 174 5.41 13.83 -1.97
CA VAL A 174 4.31 14.78 -2.17
C VAL A 174 4.45 15.34 -3.57
N ASN A 175 3.44 15.13 -4.41
CA ASN A 175 3.47 15.53 -5.83
C ASN A 175 4.76 15.06 -6.55
N ASP A 176 5.10 13.79 -6.38
CA ASP A 176 6.28 13.13 -6.95
C ASP A 176 7.64 13.68 -6.49
N GLN A 177 7.67 14.56 -5.47
CA GLN A 177 8.88 15.07 -4.84
C GLN A 177 9.11 14.42 -3.47
N PRO A 178 10.36 14.09 -3.10
CA PRO A 178 10.67 13.58 -1.77
C PRO A 178 10.37 14.63 -0.70
N ALA A 179 9.53 14.26 0.26
CA ALA A 179 9.03 15.18 1.29
C ALA A 179 9.44 14.77 2.71
N GLY A 180 10.05 13.59 2.88
CA GLY A 180 10.54 13.14 4.17
C GLY A 180 10.75 11.65 4.24
N ILE A 181 11.32 11.20 5.36
CA ILE A 181 11.48 9.79 5.67
C ILE A 181 10.88 9.48 7.05
N GLY A 182 10.55 8.22 7.26
CA GLY A 182 10.16 7.68 8.55
C GLY A 182 10.91 6.39 8.81
N ILE A 183 11.25 6.15 10.07
CA ILE A 183 11.91 4.91 10.49
C ILE A 183 10.91 4.10 11.30
N ARG A 184 10.76 2.82 10.95
CA ARG A 184 9.99 1.86 11.74
C ARG A 184 10.86 0.71 12.20
N GLU A 185 10.63 0.24 13.42
CA GLU A 185 11.28 -0.95 13.97
C GLU A 185 10.28 -2.01 14.43
N ASP A 186 10.68 -3.27 14.28
CA ASP A 186 9.97 -4.43 14.83
C ASP A 186 10.96 -5.51 15.27
N ARG A 187 10.60 -6.33 16.28
CA ARG A 187 11.37 -7.53 16.63
C ARG A 187 11.17 -8.66 15.62
N ALA A 188 10.09 -8.59 14.84
CA ALA A 188 9.78 -9.49 13.74
C ALA A 188 10.55 -9.12 12.46
N LEU A 189 10.80 -10.12 11.60
CA LEU A 189 11.34 -9.91 10.24
C LEU A 189 10.33 -9.20 9.32
N ILE A 190 9.05 -9.17 9.72
CA ILE A 190 7.95 -8.56 9.00
C ILE A 190 7.49 -7.36 9.81
N THR A 191 7.65 -6.15 9.26
CA THR A 191 7.08 -4.92 9.82
C THR A 191 5.55 -4.99 9.82
N GLN A 192 4.94 -4.46 10.87
CA GLN A 192 3.53 -4.55 11.21
C GLN A 192 2.93 -3.16 11.43
N ASP A 193 1.61 -3.11 11.56
CA ASP A 193 0.87 -1.87 11.81
C ASP A 193 1.22 -1.30 13.20
N MET A 194 1.44 -2.19 14.17
CA MET A 194 1.90 -1.85 15.52
C MET A 194 3.42 -1.70 15.64
N SER A 195 4.18 -1.75 14.53
CA SER A 195 5.60 -1.47 14.57
C SER A 195 5.84 -0.03 14.99
N ARG A 196 6.89 0.19 15.78
CA ARG A 196 7.10 1.48 16.43
C ARG A 196 7.74 2.44 15.43
N PHE A 197 7.31 3.68 15.45
CA PHE A 197 8.05 4.76 14.84
C PHE A 197 9.27 5.10 15.70
N TYR A 198 10.43 5.17 15.05
CA TYR A 198 11.68 5.53 15.72
C TYR A 198 12.02 6.99 15.41
N PRO A 199 12.19 7.84 16.44
CA PRO A 199 12.64 9.22 16.25
C PRO A 199 14.00 9.24 15.54
N HIS A 200 14.17 10.18 14.62
CA HIS A 200 15.41 10.32 13.87
C HIS A 200 15.69 11.80 13.61
N ILE A 201 16.97 12.09 13.37
CA ILE A 201 17.48 13.40 12.99
C ILE A 201 18.45 13.24 11.83
N PHE A 202 18.61 14.28 11.04
CA PHE A 202 19.71 14.39 10.08
C PHE A 202 20.89 15.07 10.77
N VAL A 203 22.07 14.48 10.62
CA VAL A 203 23.34 15.06 11.09
C VAL A 203 24.20 15.38 9.88
N GLU A 204 24.88 16.53 9.91
CA GLU A 204 25.83 16.97 8.88
C GLU A 204 27.22 16.35 9.07
#